data_AF-A0A397FC66-F1
#
_entry.id   AF-A0A397FC66-F1
#
_cell.length_a   1.000
_cell.length_b   1.000
_cell.length_c   1.000
_cell.angle_alpha   90.00
_cell.angle_beta   90.00
_cell.angle_gamma   90.00
#
_symmetry.space_group_name_H-M   'P 1'
#
loop_
_entity.id
_entity.type
_entity.pdbx_description
1 polymer ?
#
loop_
_entity_poly.entity_id
_entity_poly.type
_entity_poly.pdbx_seq_one_letter_code
_entity_poly.pdbx_strand_id
1 'polypeptide(L)'
;IIRSIASLSYGEAQVLLDDPASGSSYLQASSATPSKADKKLTLGSGIKTLNDIAMRLKAKRIQAGALTLASPEVRFVLDTETQNPLDVQMYALKDTNALVEEFMLLANITVAKKILRTFPTFSLLRRHPAPSKRQFDAIVSQAQSVGVTLRVDNSKQLQESLDNPTASRAENAYFNKMLRILCTRCMMPASYFSSGEVGVDEYHHYGLAAPIYTHFTSPIRRYADVLVHRLLSAAIGVAPLPDYLENKAHLHELTQGLNRRHLAAQLAGRASVSLHTLLYFANFPTTTDAMINKVRANGIGVLLPRFGIEGMIFLADKGKEAAVVKHDPAHHKLTLLTTNRVLQVFQKVSVKVFVELTFGNRQQLKFELLDAGVETSDDNATTAAPAKKRSRKA
;
A
#
# COMPACT_ATOMS: atom_id res chain seq x y z
N ILE A 1 3.88 16.00 29.75
CA ILE A 1 3.38 17.11 28.90
C ILE A 1 4.43 17.37 27.82
N ILE A 2 4.04 17.46 26.55
CA ILE A 2 4.95 17.74 25.43
C ILE A 2 4.52 19.01 24.70
N ARG A 3 5.46 19.75 24.12
CA ARG A 3 5.20 20.90 23.24
C ARG A 3 5.96 20.69 21.94
N SER A 4 5.23 20.48 20.84
CA SER A 4 5.87 20.35 19.52
C SER A 4 6.53 21.67 19.12
N ILE A 5 7.74 21.57 18.55
CA ILE A 5 8.50 22.74 18.08
C ILE A 5 8.20 23.08 16.61
N ALA A 6 7.68 22.12 15.83
CA ALA A 6 7.31 22.28 14.43
C ALA A 6 6.31 21.19 13.99
N SER A 7 5.55 21.48 12.94
CA SER A 7 4.73 20.50 12.21
C SER A 7 5.20 20.50 10.76
N LEU A 8 5.66 19.35 10.26
CA LEU A 8 6.29 19.23 8.95
C LEU A 8 5.52 18.22 8.09
N SER A 9 5.37 18.53 6.81
CA SER A 9 5.03 17.54 5.79
C SER A 9 6.23 16.61 5.54
N TYR A 10 5.98 15.43 4.96
CA TYR A 10 7.05 14.53 4.53
C TYR A 10 8.01 15.19 3.53
N GLY A 11 7.51 16.13 2.70
CA GLY A 11 8.37 16.88 1.77
C GLY A 11 9.32 17.83 2.48
N GLU A 12 8.81 18.63 3.41
CA GLU A 12 9.63 19.55 4.19
C GLU A 12 10.64 18.81 5.07
N ALA A 13 10.23 17.70 5.69
CA ALA A 13 11.14 16.85 6.47
C ALA A 13 12.22 16.22 5.60
N GLN A 14 11.91 15.84 4.35
CA GLN A 14 12.89 15.29 3.42
C GLN A 14 13.93 16.35 3.02
N VAL A 15 13.51 17.59 2.77
CA VAL A 15 14.44 18.69 2.51
C VAL A 15 15.42 18.89 3.66
N LEU A 16 14.97 18.78 4.92
CA LEU A 16 15.85 18.85 6.08
C LEU A 16 16.78 17.63 6.22
N LEU A 17 16.30 16.45 5.84
CA LEU A 17 17.09 15.21 5.82
C LEU A 17 18.20 15.29 4.76
N ASP A 18 17.91 15.87 3.60
CA ASP A 18 18.85 15.98 2.48
C ASP A 18 19.82 17.17 2.63
N ASP A 19 19.48 18.16 3.47
CA ASP A 19 20.28 19.37 3.69
C ASP A 19 21.66 19.03 4.31
N PRO A 20 22.78 19.15 3.57
CA PRO A 20 24.11 18.79 4.08
C PRO A 20 24.57 19.68 5.24
N ALA A 21 24.03 20.89 5.38
CA ALA A 21 24.36 21.80 6.48
C ALA A 21 23.76 21.37 7.82
N SER A 22 22.75 20.50 7.81
CA SER A 22 22.23 19.89 9.03
C SER A 22 23.23 18.82 9.49
N GLY A 23 24.00 19.07 10.55
CA GLY A 23 24.99 18.10 11.06
C GLY A 23 24.39 16.72 11.41
N SER A 24 25.20 15.68 11.43
CA SER A 24 24.74 14.29 11.68
C SER A 24 24.59 13.93 13.17
N SER A 25 25.09 14.76 14.07
CA SER A 25 24.93 14.61 15.52
C SER A 25 23.82 15.52 16.02
N TYR A 26 22.94 15.03 16.89
CA TYR A 26 21.92 15.87 17.54
C TYR A 26 22.57 17.07 18.24
N LEU A 27 22.32 18.27 17.70
CA LEU A 27 22.78 19.53 18.30
C LEU A 27 21.64 20.11 19.11
N GLN A 28 21.85 20.27 20.41
CA GLN A 28 20.90 20.97 21.28
C GLN A 28 21.16 22.47 21.13
N ALA A 29 20.13 23.24 20.77
CA ALA A 29 20.23 24.69 20.77
C ALA A 29 20.62 25.17 22.19
N SER A 30 21.74 25.88 22.30
CA SER A 30 22.34 26.32 23.56
C SER A 30 21.70 27.58 24.15
N SER A 31 20.72 28.17 23.48
CA SER A 31 20.08 29.43 23.89
C SER A 31 18.69 29.22 24.50
N ALA A 32 18.36 30.02 25.53
CA ALA A 32 17.05 30.02 26.19
C ALA A 32 15.88 30.42 25.26
N THR A 33 16.18 31.15 24.18
CA THR A 33 15.25 31.54 23.10
C THR A 33 15.87 31.18 21.74
N PRO A 34 15.66 29.95 21.25
CA PRO A 34 16.28 29.50 20.00
C PRO A 34 15.76 30.29 18.80
N SER A 35 16.69 30.80 17.99
CA SER A 35 16.39 31.50 16.74
C SER A 35 15.74 30.55 15.72
N LYS A 36 15.18 31.08 14.63
CA LYS A 36 14.64 30.24 13.53
C LYS A 36 15.74 29.35 12.93
N ALA A 37 16.97 29.83 12.85
CA ALA A 37 18.11 29.07 12.35
C ALA A 37 18.47 27.92 13.31
N ASP A 38 18.51 28.19 14.62
CA ASP A 38 18.81 27.16 15.64
C ASP A 38 17.77 26.04 15.62
N LYS A 39 16.48 26.40 15.47
CA LYS A 39 15.39 25.42 15.34
C LYS A 39 15.53 24.57 14.10
N LYS A 40 15.86 25.17 12.94
CA LYS A 40 16.07 24.44 11.69
C LYS A 40 17.23 23.44 11.83
N LEU A 41 18.35 23.87 12.43
CA LEU A 41 19.53 23.03 12.64
C LEU A 41 19.25 21.88 13.62
N THR A 42 18.56 22.17 14.73
CA THR A 42 18.14 21.16 15.72
C THR A 42 17.19 20.12 15.09
N LEU A 43 16.22 20.58 14.29
CA LEU A 43 15.29 19.71 13.57
C LEU A 43 16.00 18.84 12.54
N GLY A 44 16.85 19.43 11.70
CA GLY A 44 17.60 18.70 10.68
C GLY A 44 18.51 17.63 11.27
N SER A 45 19.30 17.99 12.28
CA SER A 45 20.19 17.02 12.97
C SER A 45 19.41 15.91 13.68
N GLY A 46 18.30 16.24 14.33
CA GLY A 46 17.41 15.26 14.95
C GLY A 46 16.79 14.30 13.94
N ILE A 47 16.27 14.81 12.82
CA ILE A 47 15.70 14.00 11.73
C ILE A 47 16.76 13.07 11.13
N LYS A 48 17.98 13.55 10.89
CA LYS A 48 19.10 12.72 10.40
C LYS A 48 19.46 11.60 11.37
N THR A 49 19.61 11.93 12.65
CA THR A 49 19.90 10.92 13.69
C THR A 49 18.81 9.85 13.75
N LEU A 50 17.54 10.27 13.70
CA LEU A 50 16.40 9.34 13.66
C LEU A 50 16.41 8.50 12.38
N ASN A 51 16.75 9.08 11.22
CA ASN A 51 16.85 8.34 9.97
C ASN A 51 17.92 7.25 10.03
N ASP A 52 19.09 7.55 10.57
CA ASP A 52 20.18 6.57 10.74
C ASP A 52 19.76 5.37 11.60
N ILE A 53 19.02 5.65 12.68
CA ILE A 53 18.44 4.61 13.53
C ILE A 53 17.37 3.82 12.76
N ALA A 54 16.47 4.51 12.05
CA ALA A 54 15.41 3.87 11.27
C ALA A 54 15.97 2.95 10.19
N MET A 55 17.02 3.34 9.47
CA MET A 55 17.69 2.50 8.48
C MET A 55 18.20 1.19 9.11
N ARG A 56 18.82 1.26 10.30
CA ARG A 56 19.30 0.09 11.03
C ARG A 56 18.15 -0.81 11.52
N LEU A 57 17.07 -0.21 12.01
CA LEU A 57 15.86 -0.93 12.42
C LEU A 57 15.23 -1.66 11.23
N LYS A 58 15.09 -0.98 10.09
CA LYS A 58 14.59 -1.55 8.84
C LYS A 58 15.46 -2.71 8.38
N ALA A 59 16.78 -2.55 8.35
CA ALA A 59 17.70 -3.61 7.95
C ALA A 59 17.54 -4.87 8.83
N LYS A 60 17.47 -4.70 10.15
CA LYS A 60 17.24 -5.79 11.10
C LYS A 60 15.88 -6.48 10.87
N ARG A 61 14.84 -5.70 10.59
CA ARG A 61 13.48 -6.19 10.32
C ARG A 61 13.40 -6.99 9.01
N ILE A 62 14.06 -6.52 7.95
CA ILE A 62 14.19 -7.26 6.68
C ILE A 62 14.98 -8.55 6.88
N GLN A 63 16.09 -8.51 7.62
CA GLN A 63 16.89 -9.71 7.93
C GLN A 63 16.09 -10.77 8.72
N ALA A 64 15.17 -10.33 9.58
CA ALA A 64 14.24 -11.18 10.30
C ALA A 64 13.12 -11.77 9.40
N GLY A 65 12.98 -11.29 8.17
CA GLY A 65 12.04 -11.81 7.17
C GLY A 65 10.78 -10.96 6.98
N ALA A 66 10.80 -9.67 7.31
CA ALA A 66 9.66 -8.81 7.05
C ALA A 66 9.48 -8.55 5.56
N LEU A 67 8.21 -8.50 5.14
CA LEU A 67 7.86 -8.32 3.74
C LEU A 67 7.79 -6.83 3.40
N THR A 68 8.44 -6.43 2.31
CA THR A 68 8.27 -5.12 1.66
C THR A 68 7.30 -5.29 0.50
N LEU A 69 5.99 -5.28 0.79
CA LEU A 69 4.97 -5.43 -0.24
C LEU A 69 4.52 -4.06 -0.75
N ALA A 70 3.93 -4.04 -1.95
CA ALA A 70 3.42 -2.83 -2.58
C ALA A 70 1.89 -2.84 -2.59
N SER A 71 1.31 -1.65 -2.42
CA SER A 71 -0.13 -1.40 -2.60
C SER A 71 -0.35 -0.63 -3.90
N PRO A 72 -1.45 -0.87 -4.64
CA PRO A 72 -1.83 -0.08 -5.82
C PRO A 72 -2.46 1.28 -5.45
N GLU A 73 -2.25 1.79 -4.23
CA GLU A 73 -2.91 3.01 -3.76
C GLU A 73 -2.50 4.26 -4.55
N VAL A 74 -3.52 5.02 -4.96
CA VAL A 74 -3.40 6.30 -5.66
C VAL A 74 -4.04 7.44 -4.88
N ARG A 75 -3.62 8.66 -5.19
CA ARG A 75 -4.23 9.90 -4.69
C ARG A 75 -4.78 10.70 -5.87
N PHE A 76 -5.99 11.21 -5.69
CA PHE A 76 -6.60 12.15 -6.62
C PHE A 76 -6.22 13.58 -6.22
N VAL A 77 -5.83 14.38 -7.20
CA VAL A 77 -5.80 15.84 -7.08
C VAL A 77 -7.20 16.32 -7.47
N LEU A 78 -7.91 16.91 -6.52
CA LEU A 78 -9.26 17.41 -6.75
C LEU A 78 -9.21 18.90 -7.11
N ASP A 79 -10.10 19.31 -8.00
CA ASP A 79 -10.37 20.71 -8.28
C ASP A 79 -10.95 21.40 -7.04
N THR A 80 -10.44 22.58 -6.73
CA THR A 80 -10.80 23.28 -5.49
C THR A 80 -12.26 23.75 -5.45
N GLU A 81 -12.87 24.02 -6.60
CA GLU A 81 -14.25 24.53 -6.70
C GLU A 81 -15.26 23.41 -6.91
N THR A 82 -15.01 22.56 -7.90
CA THR A 82 -15.94 21.50 -8.33
C THR A 82 -15.74 20.19 -7.57
N GLN A 83 -14.63 20.02 -6.85
CA GLN A 83 -14.22 18.77 -6.19
C GLN A 83 -14.09 17.57 -7.14
N ASN A 84 -14.06 17.82 -8.46
CA ASN A 84 -13.83 16.79 -9.46
C ASN A 84 -12.34 16.42 -9.52
N PRO A 85 -12.00 15.14 -9.77
CA PRO A 85 -10.62 14.73 -9.92
C PRO A 85 -10.00 15.30 -11.20
N LEU A 86 -8.92 16.07 -11.05
CA LEU A 86 -8.13 16.66 -12.14
C LEU A 86 -6.95 15.77 -12.54
N ASP A 87 -6.36 15.06 -11.58
CA ASP A 87 -5.21 14.20 -11.82
C ASP A 87 -5.19 13.01 -10.85
N VAL A 88 -4.52 11.93 -11.26
CA VAL A 88 -4.31 10.72 -10.47
C VAL A 88 -2.82 10.45 -10.36
N GLN A 89 -2.31 10.51 -9.13
CA GLN A 89 -0.90 10.32 -8.86
C GLN A 89 -0.69 9.12 -7.94
N MET A 90 0.33 8.32 -8.25
CA MET A 90 0.80 7.32 -7.31
C MET A 90 1.40 7.99 -6.08
N TYR A 91 1.09 7.46 -4.90
CA TYR A 91 1.73 7.93 -3.69
C TYR A 91 3.21 7.53 -3.68
N ALA A 92 4.11 8.51 -3.86
CA ALA A 92 5.54 8.31 -3.76
C ALA A 92 5.96 8.27 -2.28
N LEU A 93 6.48 7.12 -1.84
CA LEU A 93 7.07 6.97 -0.51
C LEU A 93 8.44 7.65 -0.50
N LYS A 94 8.66 8.51 0.50
CA LYS A 94 9.96 9.15 0.78
C LYS A 94 10.67 8.43 1.91
N ASP A 95 11.97 8.68 2.10
CA ASP A 95 12.72 8.09 3.21
C ASP A 95 12.15 8.53 4.58
N THR A 96 11.63 9.76 4.65
CA THR A 96 10.91 10.24 5.83
C THR A 96 9.63 9.46 6.14
N ASN A 97 8.97 8.84 5.15
CA ASN A 97 7.87 7.89 5.42
C ASN A 97 8.39 6.64 6.12
N ALA A 98 9.47 6.06 5.60
CA ALA A 98 10.10 4.88 6.18
C ALA A 98 10.64 5.16 7.59
N LEU A 99 11.20 6.35 7.82
CA LEU A 99 11.64 6.82 9.14
C LEU A 99 10.51 6.70 10.17
N VAL A 100 9.36 7.33 9.89
CA VAL A 100 8.22 7.33 10.81
C VAL A 100 7.66 5.92 11.00
N GLU A 101 7.61 5.13 9.92
CA GLU A 101 7.13 3.74 9.96
C GLU A 101 7.93 2.89 10.95
N GLU A 102 9.26 2.91 10.90
CA GLU A 102 10.10 2.07 11.76
C GLU A 102 9.94 2.42 13.26
N PHE A 103 9.86 3.70 13.61
CA PHE A 103 9.61 4.11 15.00
C PHE A 103 8.20 3.74 15.46
N MET A 104 7.19 3.85 14.59
CA MET A 104 5.84 3.41 14.91
C MET A 104 5.78 1.90 15.16
N LEU A 105 6.44 1.09 14.33
CA LEU A 105 6.53 -0.35 14.52
C LEU A 105 7.23 -0.70 15.83
N LEU A 106 8.35 -0.04 16.13
CA LEU A 106 9.08 -0.23 17.38
C LEU A 106 8.21 0.09 18.60
N ALA A 107 7.49 1.21 18.59
CA ALA A 107 6.58 1.60 19.66
C ALA A 107 5.46 0.56 19.84
N ASN A 108 4.80 0.17 18.75
CA ASN A 108 3.72 -0.82 18.75
C ASN A 108 4.17 -2.17 19.31
N ILE A 109 5.33 -2.69 18.88
CA ILE A 109 5.89 -3.97 19.35
C ILE A 109 6.27 -3.88 20.84
N THR A 110 6.86 -2.76 21.26
CA THR A 110 7.28 -2.56 22.65
C THR A 110 6.08 -2.50 23.60
N VAL A 111 5.03 -1.77 23.19
CA VAL A 111 3.78 -1.70 23.95
C VAL A 111 3.08 -3.06 23.98
N ALA A 112 3.02 -3.79 22.85
CA ALA A 112 2.46 -5.14 22.80
C ALA A 112 3.12 -6.08 23.82
N LYS A 113 4.47 -6.07 23.90
CA LYS A 113 5.21 -6.85 24.89
C LYS A 113 4.88 -6.44 26.32
N LYS A 114 4.81 -5.13 26.59
CA LYS A 114 4.53 -4.60 27.94
C LYS A 114 3.13 -4.97 28.41
N ILE A 115 2.10 -4.77 27.59
CA ILE A 115 0.72 -5.10 27.97
C ILE A 115 0.55 -6.61 28.15
N LEU A 116 1.11 -7.44 27.26
CA LEU A 116 1.01 -8.90 27.37
C LEU A 116 1.67 -9.42 28.63
N ARG A 117 2.84 -8.89 29.00
CA ARG A 117 3.53 -9.29 30.23
C ARG A 117 2.71 -9.01 31.48
N THR A 118 1.95 -7.91 31.51
CA THR A 118 1.10 -7.59 32.66
C THR A 118 -0.25 -8.31 32.60
N PHE A 119 -0.84 -8.44 31.42
CA PHE A 119 -2.19 -8.96 31.19
C PHE A 119 -2.18 -10.11 30.17
N PRO A 120 -1.65 -11.30 30.53
CA PRO A 120 -1.39 -12.37 29.58
C PRO A 120 -2.66 -12.95 28.95
N THR A 121 -3.81 -12.86 29.63
CA THR A 121 -5.05 -13.52 29.21
C THR A 121 -6.09 -12.58 28.60
N PHE A 122 -5.83 -11.28 28.53
CA PHE A 122 -6.79 -10.29 28.00
C PHE A 122 -6.12 -9.04 27.40
N SER A 123 -4.92 -9.20 26.84
CA SER A 123 -4.27 -8.11 26.10
C SER A 123 -4.87 -7.97 24.70
N LEU A 124 -5.14 -6.73 24.27
CA LEU A 124 -5.57 -6.44 22.91
C LEU A 124 -4.36 -6.43 21.96
N LEU A 125 -4.32 -7.42 21.07
CA LEU A 125 -3.23 -7.62 20.11
C LEU A 125 -3.76 -7.63 18.67
N ARG A 126 -2.84 -7.62 17.70
CA ARG A 126 -3.15 -7.73 16.27
C ARG A 126 -2.20 -8.71 15.61
N ARG A 127 -2.76 -9.76 15.00
CA ARG A 127 -1.99 -10.81 14.31
C ARG A 127 -2.18 -10.74 12.81
N HIS A 128 -1.25 -11.37 12.09
CA HIS A 128 -1.35 -11.61 10.65
C HIS A 128 -0.92 -13.05 10.41
N PRO A 129 -1.88 -13.98 10.23
CA PRO A 129 -1.55 -15.39 10.03
C PRO A 129 -0.82 -15.60 8.70
N ALA A 130 0.01 -16.64 8.63
CA ALA A 130 0.70 -17.00 7.41
C ALA A 130 -0.32 -17.46 6.34
N PRO A 131 -0.19 -17.02 5.07
CA PRO A 131 -1.03 -17.51 4.00
C PRO A 131 -0.71 -18.98 3.69
N SER A 132 -1.70 -19.73 3.23
CA SER A 132 -1.49 -21.09 2.75
C SER A 132 -0.73 -21.08 1.42
N LYS A 133 0.07 -22.12 1.14
CA LYS A 133 0.80 -22.23 -0.14
C LYS A 133 -0.12 -22.12 -1.35
N ARG A 134 -1.34 -22.69 -1.25
CA ARG A 134 -2.37 -22.63 -2.29
C ARG A 134 -2.76 -21.22 -2.71
N GLN A 135 -2.67 -20.23 -1.82
CA GLN A 135 -2.94 -18.83 -2.15
C GLN A 135 -1.88 -18.25 -3.10
N PHE A 136 -0.69 -18.84 -3.16
CA PHE A 136 0.39 -18.43 -4.03
C PHE A 136 0.53 -19.25 -5.32
N ASP A 137 -0.11 -20.42 -5.45
CA ASP A 137 0.05 -21.32 -6.60
C ASP A 137 -0.07 -20.60 -7.95
N ALA A 138 -1.08 -19.73 -8.08
CA ALA A 138 -1.31 -18.97 -9.30
C ALA A 138 -0.14 -18.01 -9.61
N ILE A 139 0.32 -17.22 -8.63
CA ILE A 139 1.39 -16.25 -8.85
C ILE A 139 2.76 -16.93 -9.02
N VAL A 140 2.99 -18.06 -8.35
CA VAL A 140 4.18 -18.89 -8.53
C VAL A 140 4.25 -19.44 -9.95
N SER A 141 3.14 -20.00 -10.45
CA SER A 141 3.06 -20.49 -11.83
C SER A 141 3.26 -19.37 -12.86
N GLN A 142 2.64 -18.20 -12.64
CA GLN A 142 2.82 -17.03 -13.49
C GLN A 142 4.27 -16.55 -13.50
N ALA A 143 4.90 -16.41 -12.33
CA ALA A 143 6.28 -15.97 -12.21
C ALA A 143 7.25 -16.95 -12.89
N GLN A 144 7.02 -18.26 -12.74
CA GLN A 144 7.82 -19.30 -13.38
C GLN A 144 7.73 -19.21 -14.92
N SER A 145 6.57 -18.87 -15.48
CA SER A 145 6.39 -18.71 -16.93
C SER A 145 7.25 -17.61 -17.56
N VAL A 146 7.74 -16.66 -16.75
CA VAL A 146 8.65 -15.58 -17.16
C VAL A 146 10.06 -15.74 -16.56
N GLY A 147 10.40 -16.94 -16.06
CA GLY A 147 11.72 -17.27 -15.55
C GLY A 147 12.03 -16.77 -14.13
N VAL A 148 11.01 -16.40 -13.35
CA VAL A 148 11.17 -15.95 -11.96
C VAL A 148 10.70 -17.03 -10.98
N THR A 149 11.58 -17.40 -10.05
CA THR A 149 11.27 -18.38 -9.01
C THR A 149 10.89 -17.66 -7.71
N LEU A 150 9.61 -17.76 -7.33
CA LEU A 150 9.11 -17.31 -6.03
C LEU A 150 9.20 -18.43 -4.99
N ARG A 151 9.73 -18.12 -3.80
CA ARG A 151 9.80 -19.06 -2.68
C ARG A 151 8.81 -18.66 -1.61
N VAL A 152 7.81 -19.50 -1.36
CA VAL A 152 6.63 -19.13 -0.52
C VAL A 152 6.54 -19.93 0.79
N ASP A 153 7.62 -20.58 1.20
CA ASP A 153 7.63 -21.41 2.42
C ASP A 153 7.53 -20.58 3.70
N ASN A 154 8.13 -19.38 3.71
CA ASN A 154 8.00 -18.42 4.80
C ASN A 154 8.24 -16.99 4.29
N SER A 155 7.97 -15.99 5.14
CA SER A 155 8.06 -14.58 4.78
C SER A 155 9.48 -14.16 4.37
N LYS A 156 10.52 -14.72 5.01
CA LYS A 156 11.92 -14.42 4.68
C LYS A 156 12.27 -14.91 3.28
N GLN A 157 11.98 -16.16 2.96
CA GLN A 157 12.25 -16.72 1.64
C GLN A 157 11.47 -15.98 0.54
N LEU A 158 10.23 -15.57 0.84
CA LEU A 158 9.44 -14.77 -0.08
C LEU A 158 10.09 -13.41 -0.34
N GLN A 159 10.50 -12.70 0.71
CA GLN A 159 11.21 -11.43 0.58
C GLN A 159 12.50 -11.58 -0.23
N GLU A 160 13.34 -12.58 0.09
CA GLU A 160 14.59 -12.86 -0.64
C GLU A 160 14.33 -13.15 -2.13
N SER A 161 13.27 -13.90 -2.45
CA SER A 161 12.91 -14.19 -3.85
C SER A 161 12.37 -12.96 -4.59
N LEU A 162 11.71 -12.03 -3.90
CA LEU A 162 11.23 -10.76 -4.46
C LEU A 162 12.37 -9.75 -4.67
N ASP A 163 13.43 -9.81 -3.86
CA ASP A 163 14.59 -8.93 -3.96
C ASP A 163 15.66 -9.46 -4.94
N ASN A 164 15.60 -10.74 -5.31
CA ASN A 164 16.54 -11.39 -6.23
C ASN A 164 16.64 -10.61 -7.58
N PRO A 165 17.86 -10.37 -8.11
CA PRO A 165 18.11 -9.73 -9.40
C PRO A 165 17.26 -10.22 -10.59
N THR A 166 16.87 -11.51 -10.63
CA THR A 166 15.97 -12.01 -11.68
C THR A 166 14.56 -11.43 -11.56
N ALA A 167 14.10 -11.19 -10.34
CA ALA A 167 12.83 -10.52 -10.03
C ALA A 167 12.96 -8.98 -9.98
N SER A 168 14.17 -8.45 -9.76
CA SER A 168 14.45 -7.03 -9.49
C SER A 168 15.30 -6.32 -10.54
N ARG A 169 15.42 -6.87 -11.77
CA ARG A 169 16.17 -6.23 -12.87
C ARG A 169 15.82 -4.74 -13.00
N ALA A 170 16.83 -3.88 -13.10
CA ALA A 170 16.68 -2.43 -13.18
C ALA A 170 15.85 -1.97 -14.39
N GLU A 171 15.93 -2.70 -15.51
CA GLU A 171 15.09 -2.48 -16.71
C GLU A 171 13.60 -2.75 -16.48
N ASN A 172 13.23 -3.35 -15.34
CA ASN A 172 11.88 -3.84 -15.07
C ASN A 172 11.40 -3.52 -13.64
N ALA A 173 11.70 -2.32 -13.13
CA ALA A 173 11.19 -1.85 -11.82
C ALA A 173 9.66 -1.96 -11.70
N TYR A 174 8.95 -1.77 -12.82
CA TYR A 174 7.50 -1.98 -12.92
C TYR A 174 7.07 -3.42 -12.67
N PHE A 175 7.82 -4.39 -13.21
CA PHE A 175 7.56 -5.81 -12.99
C PHE A 175 7.74 -6.21 -11.51
N ASN A 176 8.81 -5.75 -10.86
CA ASN A 176 9.01 -6.06 -9.43
C ASN A 176 7.87 -5.49 -8.58
N LYS A 177 7.45 -4.25 -8.87
CA LYS A 177 6.30 -3.63 -8.20
C LYS A 177 5.01 -4.40 -8.43
N MET A 178 4.75 -4.86 -9.65
CA MET A 178 3.62 -5.72 -9.98
C MET A 178 3.63 -7.01 -9.15
N LEU A 179 4.77 -7.71 -9.12
CA LEU A 179 4.93 -8.97 -8.41
C LEU A 179 4.63 -8.78 -6.91
N ARG A 180 5.10 -7.69 -6.32
CA ARG A 180 4.79 -7.31 -4.93
C ARG A 180 3.31 -7.03 -4.72
N ILE A 181 2.65 -6.30 -5.62
CA ILE A 181 1.19 -6.03 -5.55
C ILE A 181 0.40 -7.34 -5.58
N LEU A 182 0.76 -8.27 -6.48
CA LEU A 182 0.08 -9.56 -6.60
C LEU A 182 0.33 -10.42 -5.36
N CYS A 183 1.56 -10.44 -4.82
CA CYS A 183 1.86 -11.10 -3.55
C CYS A 183 1.04 -10.53 -2.38
N THR A 184 0.81 -9.20 -2.32
CA THR A 184 -0.08 -8.58 -1.31
C THR A 184 -1.48 -9.19 -1.31
N ARG A 185 -1.99 -9.61 -2.47
CA ARG A 185 -3.34 -10.18 -2.59
C ARG A 185 -3.43 -11.62 -2.15
N CYS A 186 -2.32 -12.33 -2.13
CA CYS A 186 -2.22 -13.67 -1.57
C CYS A 186 -2.25 -13.65 -0.03
N MET A 187 -2.03 -12.48 0.59
CA MET A 187 -1.96 -12.35 2.04
C MET A 187 -3.32 -12.49 2.71
N MET A 188 -3.31 -13.00 3.95
CA MET A 188 -4.50 -13.04 4.80
C MET A 188 -4.79 -11.66 5.39
N PRO A 189 -6.07 -11.33 5.66
CA PRO A 189 -6.37 -10.11 6.40
C PRO A 189 -5.81 -10.20 7.84
N ALA A 190 -5.08 -9.17 8.27
CA ALA A 190 -4.68 -9.04 9.66
C ALA A 190 -5.88 -8.70 10.54
N SER A 191 -5.94 -9.26 11.76
CA SER A 191 -7.08 -9.11 12.66
C SER A 191 -6.65 -8.77 14.09
N TYR A 192 -7.46 -7.96 14.76
CA TYR A 192 -7.40 -7.79 16.21
C TYR A 192 -7.91 -9.04 16.91
N PHE A 193 -7.34 -9.35 18.07
CA PHE A 193 -7.74 -10.47 18.91
C PHE A 193 -7.35 -10.21 20.37
N SER A 194 -8.00 -10.89 21.31
CA SER A 194 -7.56 -10.93 22.70
C SER A 194 -6.53 -12.04 22.90
N SER A 195 -5.48 -11.79 23.67
CA SER A 195 -4.47 -12.80 23.99
C SER A 195 -5.05 -14.05 24.69
N GLY A 196 -6.23 -13.97 25.30
CA GLY A 196 -6.89 -15.15 25.87
C GLY A 196 -7.58 -16.07 24.86
N GLU A 197 -7.68 -15.70 23.59
CA GLU A 197 -8.49 -16.42 22.58
C GLU A 197 -7.72 -17.47 21.76
N VAL A 198 -6.41 -17.29 21.61
CA VAL A 198 -5.58 -18.11 20.71
C VAL A 198 -4.26 -18.48 21.38
N GLY A 199 -3.58 -19.50 20.87
CA GLY A 199 -2.26 -19.89 21.35
C GLY A 199 -1.20 -18.81 21.10
N VAL A 200 -0.13 -18.82 21.90
CA VAL A 200 0.99 -17.86 21.78
C VAL A 200 1.70 -17.97 20.42
N ASP A 201 1.72 -19.18 19.85
CA ASP A 201 2.22 -19.48 18.51
C ASP A 201 1.43 -18.75 17.41
N GLU A 202 0.18 -18.40 17.66
CA GLU A 202 -0.68 -17.68 16.72
C GLU A 202 -0.57 -16.15 16.80
N TYR A 203 0.20 -15.61 17.76
CA TYR A 203 0.33 -14.15 17.94
C TYR A 203 1.17 -13.48 16.84
N HIS A 204 1.91 -14.30 16.09
CA HIS A 204 2.84 -13.85 15.09
C HIS A 204 2.19 -12.96 14.02
N HIS A 205 2.96 -11.98 13.55
CA HIS A 205 2.57 -11.10 12.46
C HIS A 205 3.44 -11.37 11.23
N TYR A 206 2.94 -12.22 10.32
CA TYR A 206 3.65 -12.72 9.13
C TYR A 206 4.32 -11.61 8.31
N GLY A 207 3.56 -10.59 7.91
CA GLY A 207 4.10 -9.52 7.07
C GLY A 207 5.16 -8.63 7.73
N LEU A 208 5.18 -8.56 9.07
CA LEU A 208 6.13 -7.72 9.81
C LEU A 208 7.32 -8.52 10.36
N ALA A 209 7.29 -9.85 10.23
CA ALA A 209 8.19 -10.77 10.92
C ALA A 209 8.33 -10.47 12.43
N ALA A 210 7.21 -10.11 13.07
CA ALA A 210 7.17 -9.76 14.48
C ALA A 210 6.47 -10.89 15.28
N PRO A 211 7.06 -11.37 16.39
CA PRO A 211 6.43 -12.41 17.21
C PRO A 211 5.15 -11.93 17.92
N ILE A 212 5.03 -10.62 18.15
CA ILE A 212 3.87 -10.00 18.78
C ILE A 212 3.71 -8.58 18.26
N TYR A 213 2.46 -8.14 18.07
CA TYR A 213 2.15 -6.81 17.57
C TYR A 213 0.79 -6.32 18.09
N THR A 214 0.66 -4.99 18.20
CA THR A 214 -0.62 -4.32 18.46
C THR A 214 -0.63 -2.95 17.80
N HIS A 215 -1.74 -2.22 17.85
CA HIS A 215 -1.79 -0.82 17.45
C HIS A 215 -1.88 0.09 18.66
N PHE A 216 -0.98 1.08 18.74
CA PHE A 216 -0.90 2.04 19.84
C PHE A 216 -0.75 3.50 19.37
N THR A 217 -0.16 3.71 18.19
CA THR A 217 0.34 5.01 17.75
C THR A 217 -0.71 5.97 17.16
N SER A 218 -2.00 5.66 17.19
CA SER A 218 -3.06 6.48 16.58
C SER A 218 -4.42 6.43 17.30
N PRO A 219 -4.50 6.73 18.61
CA PRO A 219 -5.76 6.71 19.38
C PRO A 219 -6.85 7.65 18.87
N ILE A 220 -6.48 8.73 18.18
CA ILE A 220 -7.45 9.70 17.62
C ILE A 220 -8.35 9.06 16.55
N ARG A 221 -7.83 8.11 15.76
CA ARG A 221 -8.51 7.54 14.59
C ARG A 221 -8.79 6.04 14.69
N ARG A 222 -8.39 5.39 15.79
CA ARG A 222 -8.56 3.96 16.01
C ARG A 222 -8.92 3.70 17.47
N TYR A 223 -10.09 3.10 17.68
CA TYR A 223 -10.54 2.74 19.02
C TYR A 223 -9.68 1.61 19.64
N ALA A 224 -9.11 0.72 18.83
CA ALA A 224 -8.16 -0.29 19.30
C ALA A 224 -7.00 0.34 20.08
N ASP A 225 -6.40 1.41 19.54
CA ASP A 225 -5.33 2.14 20.19
C ASP A 225 -5.81 2.76 21.51
N VAL A 226 -7.04 3.28 21.60
CA VAL A 226 -7.60 3.78 22.88
C VAL A 226 -7.64 2.69 23.95
N LEU A 227 -8.05 1.47 23.58
CA LEU A 227 -8.05 0.32 24.50
C LEU A 227 -6.63 -0.07 24.91
N VAL A 228 -5.67 -0.07 23.98
CA VAL A 228 -4.26 -0.33 24.28
C VAL A 228 -3.66 0.76 25.17
N HIS A 229 -4.03 2.03 25.00
CA HIS A 229 -3.62 3.13 25.87
C HIS A 229 -4.15 2.96 27.31
N ARG A 230 -5.38 2.46 27.48
CA ARG A 230 -5.95 2.11 28.80
C ARG A 230 -5.19 0.95 29.44
N LEU A 231 -4.95 -0.12 28.69
CA LEU A 231 -4.14 -1.27 29.14
C LEU A 231 -2.71 -0.84 29.52
N LEU A 232 -2.06 -0.03 28.69
CA LEU A 232 -0.69 0.41 28.97
C LEU A 232 -0.64 1.29 30.22
N SER A 233 -1.57 2.24 30.38
CA SER A 233 -1.68 3.10 31.56
C SER A 233 -1.80 2.28 32.86
N ALA A 234 -2.63 1.23 32.85
CA ALA A 234 -2.74 0.30 33.96
C ALA A 234 -1.45 -0.53 34.16
N ALA A 235 -0.83 -1.00 33.08
CA ALA A 235 0.39 -1.78 33.14
C ALA A 235 1.60 -1.03 33.72
N ILE A 236 1.58 0.31 33.71
CA ILE A 236 2.62 1.17 34.28
C ILE A 236 2.19 1.92 35.54
N GLY A 237 0.98 1.65 36.06
CA GLY A 237 0.49 2.26 37.31
C GLY A 237 0.09 3.73 37.20
N VAL A 238 -0.19 4.25 36.00
CA VAL A 238 -0.65 5.64 35.80
C VAL A 238 -2.14 5.80 36.09
N ALA A 239 -2.95 4.78 35.80
CA ALA A 239 -4.38 4.77 36.05
C ALA A 239 -4.85 3.33 36.31
N PRO A 240 -5.95 3.09 37.05
CA PRO A 240 -6.48 1.74 37.23
C PRO A 240 -7.00 1.16 35.91
N LEU A 241 -7.01 -0.17 35.82
CA LEU A 241 -7.61 -0.87 34.69
C LEU A 241 -9.14 -0.73 34.77
N PRO A 242 -9.84 -0.33 33.69
CA PRO A 242 -11.29 -0.36 33.66
C PRO A 242 -11.84 -1.80 33.73
N ASP A 243 -12.79 -2.05 34.64
CA ASP A 243 -13.35 -3.38 34.94
C ASP A 243 -13.83 -4.15 33.69
N TYR A 244 -14.43 -3.44 32.73
CA TYR A 244 -14.97 -4.06 31.52
C TYR A 244 -13.89 -4.68 30.61
N LEU A 245 -12.60 -4.31 30.77
CA LEU A 245 -11.49 -4.87 29.99
C LEU A 245 -10.98 -6.21 30.53
N GLU A 246 -11.24 -6.52 31.80
CA GLU A 246 -10.89 -7.84 32.36
C GLU A 246 -11.85 -8.93 31.88
N ASN A 247 -13.06 -8.55 31.47
CA ASN A 247 -14.04 -9.48 30.93
C ASN A 247 -13.65 -9.97 29.53
N LYS A 248 -13.19 -11.22 29.46
CA LYS A 248 -12.75 -11.87 28.21
C LYS A 248 -13.83 -11.91 27.12
N ALA A 249 -15.08 -12.18 27.49
CA ALA A 249 -16.18 -12.26 26.53
C ALA A 249 -16.46 -10.87 25.93
N HIS A 250 -16.45 -9.84 26.76
CA HIS A 250 -16.63 -8.47 26.28
C HIS A 250 -15.47 -8.00 25.40
N LEU A 251 -14.23 -8.34 25.75
CA LEU A 251 -13.07 -8.01 24.92
C LEU A 251 -13.13 -8.73 23.55
N HIS A 252 -13.61 -9.97 23.52
CA HIS A 252 -13.85 -10.69 22.27
C HIS A 252 -14.90 -10.01 21.37
N GLU A 253 -16.02 -9.55 21.94
CA GLU A 253 -17.01 -8.78 21.19
C GLU A 253 -16.43 -7.47 20.63
N LEU A 254 -15.60 -6.79 21.42
CA LEU A 254 -14.90 -5.58 21.00
C LEU A 254 -13.95 -5.88 19.83
N THR A 255 -13.15 -6.95 19.87
CA THR A 255 -12.22 -7.30 18.78
C THR A 255 -12.96 -7.65 17.49
N GLN A 256 -14.06 -8.40 17.57
CA GLN A 256 -14.93 -8.67 16.42
C GLN A 256 -15.51 -7.38 15.84
N GLY A 257 -16.01 -6.48 16.69
CA GLY A 257 -16.53 -5.18 16.29
C GLY A 257 -15.48 -4.33 15.57
N LEU A 258 -14.26 -4.26 16.13
CA LEU A 258 -13.12 -3.55 15.54
C LEU A 258 -12.74 -4.12 14.17
N ASN A 259 -12.67 -5.45 14.04
CA ASN A 259 -12.35 -6.12 12.78
C ASN A 259 -13.39 -5.83 11.69
N ARG A 260 -14.69 -5.96 12.02
CA ARG A 260 -15.78 -5.66 11.09
C ARG A 260 -15.76 -4.20 10.64
N ARG A 261 -15.58 -3.26 11.57
CA ARG A 261 -15.52 -1.82 11.26
C ARG A 261 -14.28 -1.46 10.45
N HIS A 262 -13.14 -2.10 10.72
CA HIS A 262 -11.92 -1.92 9.94
C HIS A 262 -12.11 -2.36 8.49
N LEU A 263 -12.71 -3.54 8.27
CA LEU A 263 -13.02 -4.03 6.92
C LEU A 263 -14.01 -3.10 6.21
N ALA A 264 -15.08 -2.69 6.87
CA ALA A 264 -16.07 -1.76 6.30
C ALA A 264 -15.43 -0.42 5.88
N ALA A 265 -14.54 0.14 6.70
CA ALA A 265 -13.81 1.36 6.37
C ALA A 265 -12.90 1.19 5.13
N GLN A 266 -12.21 0.04 5.02
CA GLN A 266 -11.41 -0.27 3.83
C GLN A 266 -12.25 -0.41 2.56
N LEU A 267 -13.40 -1.09 2.65
CA LEU A 267 -14.33 -1.24 1.52
C LEU A 267 -14.90 0.11 1.08
N ALA A 268 -15.29 0.97 2.03
CA ALA A 268 -15.75 2.33 1.73
C ALA A 268 -14.66 3.17 1.06
N GLY A 269 -13.42 3.11 1.56
CA GLY A 269 -12.28 3.79 0.95
C GLY A 269 -12.02 3.33 -0.50
N ARG A 270 -12.05 2.01 -0.74
CA ARG A 270 -11.93 1.45 -2.10
C ARG A 270 -13.06 1.87 -3.02
N ALA A 271 -14.31 1.83 -2.53
CA ALA A 271 -15.48 2.27 -3.30
C ALA A 271 -15.38 3.77 -3.67
N SER A 272 -14.90 4.60 -2.73
CA SER A 272 -14.65 6.02 -2.99
C SER A 272 -13.58 6.22 -4.08
N VAL A 273 -12.47 5.49 -4.02
CA VAL A 273 -11.44 5.52 -5.07
C VAL A 273 -12.01 5.07 -6.41
N SER A 274 -12.81 4.00 -6.46
CA SER A 274 -13.46 3.54 -7.69
C SER A 274 -14.42 4.58 -8.27
N LEU A 275 -15.18 5.29 -7.43
CA LEU A 275 -16.07 6.36 -7.89
C LEU A 275 -15.28 7.51 -8.51
N HIS A 276 -14.24 8.00 -7.83
CA HIS A 276 -13.42 9.09 -8.36
C HIS A 276 -12.65 8.68 -9.61
N THR A 277 -12.26 7.42 -9.71
CA THR A 277 -11.70 6.84 -10.94
C THR A 277 -12.69 6.99 -12.10
N LEU A 278 -13.96 6.61 -11.91
CA LEU A 278 -14.98 6.74 -12.96
C LEU A 278 -15.19 8.20 -13.35
N LEU A 279 -15.30 9.11 -12.39
CA LEU A 279 -15.46 10.54 -12.67
C LEU A 279 -14.28 11.11 -13.46
N TYR A 280 -13.05 10.69 -13.13
CA TYR A 280 -11.84 11.10 -13.86
C TYR A 280 -11.87 10.63 -15.31
N PHE A 281 -12.03 9.32 -15.56
CA PHE A 281 -11.99 8.76 -16.92
C PHE A 281 -13.22 9.09 -17.76
N ALA A 282 -14.33 9.54 -17.14
CA ALA A 282 -15.48 10.07 -17.87
C ALA A 282 -15.15 11.41 -18.55
N ASN A 283 -14.33 12.25 -17.89
CA ASN A 283 -13.91 13.54 -18.42
C ASN A 283 -12.60 13.44 -19.23
N PHE A 284 -11.73 12.48 -18.87
CA PHE A 284 -10.39 12.33 -19.44
C PHE A 284 -10.11 10.89 -19.90
N PRO A 285 -10.68 10.44 -21.03
CA PRO A 285 -10.26 9.21 -21.68
C PRO A 285 -8.75 9.25 -21.93
N THR A 286 -8.02 8.21 -21.52
CA THR A 286 -6.56 8.23 -21.51
C THR A 286 -6.01 6.97 -22.16
N THR A 287 -4.99 7.13 -23.01
CA THR A 287 -4.15 6.04 -23.49
C THR A 287 -2.93 5.94 -22.60
N THR A 288 -2.66 4.75 -22.06
CA THR A 288 -1.55 4.55 -21.14
C THR A 288 -1.03 3.12 -21.18
N ASP A 289 0.13 2.94 -20.58
CA ASP A 289 0.73 1.63 -20.40
C ASP A 289 0.03 0.86 -19.28
N ALA A 290 -0.27 -0.39 -19.57
CA ALA A 290 -0.70 -1.38 -18.61
C ALA A 290 0.19 -2.60 -18.66
N MET A 291 0.09 -3.43 -17.63
CA MET A 291 0.78 -4.71 -17.58
C MET A 291 -0.22 -5.82 -17.35
N ILE A 292 -0.08 -6.89 -18.12
CA ILE A 292 -0.97 -8.05 -18.04
C ILE A 292 -0.74 -8.76 -16.69
N ASN A 293 -1.76 -8.84 -15.84
CA ASN A 293 -1.68 -9.52 -14.55
C ASN A 293 -2.35 -10.90 -14.56
N LYS A 294 -3.21 -11.16 -15.56
CA LYS A 294 -3.96 -12.41 -15.68
C LYS A 294 -4.24 -12.70 -17.15
N VAL A 295 -4.20 -13.97 -17.53
CA VAL A 295 -4.65 -14.43 -18.84
C VAL A 295 -5.81 -15.41 -18.63
N ARG A 296 -6.83 -15.31 -19.48
CA ARG A 296 -7.99 -16.23 -19.53
C ARG A 296 -8.22 -16.67 -20.98
N ALA A 297 -9.10 -17.66 -21.15
CA ALA A 297 -9.44 -18.19 -22.47
C ALA A 297 -10.01 -17.14 -23.44
N ASN A 298 -10.74 -16.14 -22.93
CA ASN A 298 -11.44 -15.14 -23.75
C ASN A 298 -10.89 -13.71 -23.62
N GLY A 299 -9.77 -13.51 -22.92
CA GLY A 299 -9.25 -12.18 -22.68
C GLY A 299 -8.14 -12.09 -21.64
N ILE A 300 -7.70 -10.87 -21.38
CA ILE A 300 -6.59 -10.56 -20.49
C ILE A 300 -7.03 -9.62 -19.37
N GLY A 301 -6.49 -9.83 -18.18
CA GLY A 301 -6.54 -8.87 -17.08
C GLY A 301 -5.34 -7.96 -17.15
N VAL A 302 -5.56 -6.66 -17.01
CA VAL A 302 -4.51 -5.64 -17.01
C VAL A 302 -4.58 -4.82 -15.72
N LEU A 303 -3.42 -4.50 -15.16
CA LEU A 303 -3.26 -3.52 -14.09
C LEU A 303 -2.55 -2.31 -14.68
N LEU A 304 -3.08 -1.12 -14.38
CA LEU A 304 -2.49 0.17 -14.74
C LEU A 304 -1.84 0.75 -13.50
N PRO A 305 -0.51 0.62 -13.33
CA PRO A 305 0.14 0.98 -12.08
C PRO A 305 -0.02 2.46 -11.73
N ARG A 306 0.04 3.35 -12.73
CA ARG A 306 -0.09 4.82 -12.55
C ARG A 306 -1.40 5.20 -11.86
N PHE A 307 -2.48 4.49 -12.20
CA PHE A 307 -3.82 4.77 -11.73
C PHE A 307 -4.28 3.80 -10.63
N GLY A 308 -3.54 2.71 -10.38
CA GLY A 308 -3.91 1.71 -9.39
C GLY A 308 -5.17 0.91 -9.74
N ILE A 309 -5.58 0.92 -11.01
CA ILE A 309 -6.85 0.34 -11.49
C ILE A 309 -6.62 -0.94 -12.27
N GLU A 310 -7.59 -1.82 -12.20
CA GLU A 310 -7.57 -3.09 -12.91
C GLU A 310 -8.79 -3.26 -13.79
N GLY A 311 -8.58 -3.93 -14.91
CA GLY A 311 -9.60 -4.18 -15.92
C GLY A 311 -9.44 -5.52 -16.58
N MET A 312 -10.54 -6.07 -17.07
CA MET A 312 -10.52 -7.16 -18.02
C MET A 312 -10.74 -6.60 -19.42
N ILE A 313 -9.88 -6.98 -20.36
CA ILE A 313 -10.06 -6.75 -21.79
C ILE A 313 -10.52 -8.09 -22.37
N PHE A 314 -11.75 -8.11 -22.89
CA PHE A 314 -12.30 -9.27 -23.58
C PHE A 314 -11.91 -9.16 -25.06
N LEU A 315 -11.22 -10.17 -25.57
CA LEU A 315 -10.74 -10.21 -26.96
C LEU A 315 -11.64 -11.09 -27.84
N ALA A 316 -12.47 -11.92 -27.22
CA ALA A 316 -13.44 -12.76 -27.90
C ALA A 316 -14.74 -12.84 -27.10
N ASP A 317 -15.86 -12.92 -27.82
CA ASP A 317 -17.15 -13.25 -27.25
C ASP A 317 -17.18 -14.68 -26.73
N LYS A 318 -17.99 -14.91 -25.70
CA LYS A 318 -18.20 -16.25 -25.14
C LYS A 318 -18.69 -17.21 -26.24
N GLY A 319 -18.00 -18.34 -26.40
CA GLY A 319 -18.34 -19.38 -27.38
C GLY A 319 -17.74 -19.18 -28.78
N LYS A 320 -17.02 -18.07 -29.03
CA LYS A 320 -16.31 -17.81 -30.29
C LYS A 320 -14.79 -17.73 -30.10
N GLU A 321 -14.28 -18.14 -28.93
CA GLU A 321 -12.88 -17.97 -28.56
C GLU A 321 -11.95 -18.69 -29.53
N ALA A 322 -12.25 -19.93 -29.91
CA ALA A 322 -11.38 -20.78 -30.73
C ALA A 322 -11.11 -20.20 -32.14
N ALA A 323 -11.98 -19.31 -32.63
CA ALA A 323 -11.81 -18.66 -33.93
C ALA A 323 -10.90 -17.42 -33.87
N VAL A 324 -10.73 -16.82 -32.68
CA VAL A 324 -10.08 -15.51 -32.50
C VAL A 324 -8.80 -15.62 -31.69
N VAL A 325 -8.77 -16.52 -30.69
CA VAL A 325 -7.68 -16.63 -29.73
C VAL A 325 -7.28 -18.07 -29.45
N LYS A 326 -5.97 -18.29 -29.31
CA LYS A 326 -5.40 -19.56 -28.82
C LYS A 326 -4.85 -19.34 -27.42
N HIS A 327 -5.47 -19.99 -26.43
CA HIS A 327 -5.07 -19.91 -25.03
C HIS A 327 -4.13 -21.05 -24.66
N ASP A 328 -3.00 -20.71 -24.05
CA ASP A 328 -2.05 -21.65 -23.46
C ASP A 328 -2.03 -21.43 -21.93
N PRO A 329 -2.76 -22.27 -21.16
CA PRO A 329 -2.81 -22.16 -19.70
C PRO A 329 -1.47 -22.46 -19.03
N ALA A 330 -0.62 -23.31 -19.62
CA ALA A 330 0.62 -23.76 -18.99
C ALA A 330 1.66 -22.63 -18.95
N HIS A 331 1.71 -21.82 -20.02
CA HIS A 331 2.64 -20.69 -20.12
C HIS A 331 1.98 -19.33 -19.85
N HIS A 332 0.69 -19.31 -19.48
CA HIS A 332 -0.10 -18.08 -19.29
C HIS A 332 -0.04 -17.14 -20.50
N LYS A 333 -0.26 -17.70 -21.70
CA LYS A 333 -0.21 -16.99 -22.98
C LYS A 333 -1.56 -17.01 -23.68
N LEU A 334 -1.84 -15.93 -24.41
CA LEU A 334 -2.98 -15.81 -25.31
C LEU A 334 -2.47 -15.28 -26.65
N THR A 335 -2.67 -16.06 -27.71
CA THR A 335 -2.28 -15.67 -29.07
C THR A 335 -3.50 -15.21 -29.84
N LEU A 336 -3.47 -13.99 -30.37
CA LEU A 336 -4.49 -13.48 -31.28
C LEU A 336 -4.28 -14.10 -32.66
N LEU A 337 -5.25 -14.84 -33.18
CA LEU A 337 -5.13 -15.56 -34.46
C LEU A 337 -5.16 -14.61 -35.67
N THR A 338 -5.83 -13.46 -35.54
CA THR A 338 -5.94 -12.46 -36.62
C THR A 338 -4.66 -11.71 -36.88
N THR A 339 -3.90 -11.38 -35.84
CA THR A 339 -2.66 -10.58 -35.91
C THR A 339 -1.40 -11.39 -35.62
N ASN A 340 -1.55 -12.66 -35.22
CA ASN A 340 -0.49 -13.53 -34.70
C ASN A 340 0.27 -12.93 -33.50
N ARG A 341 -0.35 -11.96 -32.79
CA ARG A 341 0.25 -11.30 -31.63
C ARG A 341 0.11 -12.18 -30.39
N VAL A 342 1.21 -12.42 -29.70
CA VAL A 342 1.25 -13.18 -28.44
C VAL A 342 1.21 -12.22 -27.26
N LEU A 343 0.27 -12.47 -26.35
CA LEU A 343 0.07 -11.75 -25.10
C LEU A 343 0.41 -12.68 -23.94
N GLN A 344 1.37 -12.29 -23.09
CA GLN A 344 1.79 -13.07 -21.92
C GLN A 344 1.60 -12.26 -20.64
N VAL A 345 1.41 -12.94 -19.50
CA VAL A 345 1.50 -12.30 -18.18
C VAL A 345 2.80 -11.52 -18.03
N PHE A 346 2.73 -10.40 -17.30
CA PHE A 346 3.81 -9.44 -17.06
C PHE A 346 4.32 -8.67 -18.28
N GLN A 347 3.73 -8.89 -19.45
CA GLN A 347 4.02 -8.09 -20.62
C GLN A 347 3.39 -6.70 -20.48
N LYS A 348 4.14 -5.68 -20.89
CA LYS A 348 3.67 -4.31 -21.04
C LYS A 348 2.84 -4.18 -22.33
N VAL A 349 1.68 -3.55 -22.23
CA VAL A 349 0.74 -3.32 -23.35
C VAL A 349 0.16 -1.92 -23.26
N SER A 350 -0.05 -1.28 -24.41
CA SER A 350 -0.76 0.00 -24.49
C SER A 350 -2.27 -0.26 -24.46
N VAL A 351 -2.97 0.45 -23.57
CA VAL A 351 -4.42 0.34 -23.43
C VAL A 351 -5.07 1.72 -23.43
N LYS A 352 -6.25 1.81 -24.03
CA LYS A 352 -7.12 2.97 -23.90
C LYS A 352 -8.14 2.72 -22.81
N VAL A 353 -8.28 3.68 -21.91
CA VAL A 353 -9.22 3.63 -20.78
C VAL A 353 -10.24 4.75 -20.92
N PHE A 354 -11.50 4.39 -20.83
CA PHE A 354 -12.62 5.31 -20.95
C PHE A 354 -13.83 4.81 -20.17
N VAL A 355 -14.79 5.70 -19.94
CA VAL A 355 -16.07 5.32 -19.33
C VAL A 355 -17.12 5.15 -20.41
N GLU A 356 -17.86 4.06 -20.33
CA GLU A 356 -18.99 3.76 -21.21
C GLU A 356 -20.27 3.57 -20.38
N LEU A 357 -21.40 4.00 -20.94
CA LEU A 357 -22.71 3.72 -20.38
C LEU A 357 -23.13 2.30 -20.75
N THR A 358 -23.34 1.48 -19.73
CA THR A 358 -23.89 0.13 -19.87
C THR A 358 -25.40 0.11 -19.64
N PHE A 359 -26.04 -1.02 -19.98
CA PHE A 359 -27.47 -1.22 -19.83
C PHE A 359 -27.98 -0.76 -18.45
N GLY A 360 -28.99 0.11 -18.44
CA GLY A 360 -29.53 0.74 -17.23
C GLY A 360 -28.78 1.99 -16.75
N ASN A 361 -28.13 2.74 -17.65
CA ASN A 361 -27.38 3.99 -17.37
C ASN A 361 -26.27 3.85 -16.33
N ARG A 362 -25.72 2.64 -16.16
CA ARG A 362 -24.58 2.41 -15.27
C ARG A 362 -23.30 2.73 -16.00
N GLN A 363 -22.54 3.69 -15.49
CA GLN A 363 -21.18 3.97 -15.95
C GLN A 363 -20.24 2.83 -15.56
N GLN A 364 -19.47 2.32 -16.52
CA GLN A 364 -18.44 1.32 -16.28
C GLN A 364 -17.14 1.75 -16.95
N LEU A 365 -16.04 1.44 -16.29
CA LEU A 365 -14.70 1.61 -16.84
C LEU A 365 -14.43 0.51 -17.87
N LYS A 366 -14.08 0.91 -19.08
CA LYS A 366 -13.75 0.02 -20.20
C LYS A 366 -12.28 0.17 -20.57
N PHE A 367 -11.74 -0.93 -21.07
CA PHE A 367 -10.35 -1.06 -21.45
C PHE A 367 -10.30 -1.66 -22.84
N GLU A 368 -9.54 -1.03 -23.73
CA GLU A 368 -9.33 -1.47 -25.10
C GLU A 368 -7.84 -1.68 -25.33
N LEU A 369 -7.46 -2.84 -25.88
CA LEU A 369 -6.07 -3.14 -26.22
C LEU A 369 -5.72 -2.43 -27.51
N LEU A 370 -4.62 -1.67 -27.50
CA LEU A 370 -4.10 -1.02 -28.69
C LEU A 370 -3.01 -1.87 -29.36
N ASP A 371 -2.85 -1.69 -30.67
CA ASP A 371 -1.80 -2.35 -31.45
C ASP A 371 -0.39 -1.87 -31.08
N ALA A 372 0.60 -2.73 -31.33
CA ALA A 372 1.99 -2.44 -30.99
C ALA A 372 2.51 -1.26 -31.85
N GLY A 373 2.95 -0.18 -31.21
CA GLY A 373 3.54 0.99 -31.88
C GLY A 373 2.70 2.27 -31.84
N VAL A 374 1.51 2.26 -31.20
CA VAL A 374 0.81 3.50 -30.88
C VAL A 374 1.55 4.19 -29.72
N GLU A 375 2.25 5.30 -30.03
CA GLU A 375 2.93 6.12 -29.03
C GLU A 375 1.94 6.55 -27.94
N THR A 376 2.30 6.31 -26.69
CA THR A 376 1.60 6.89 -25.54
C THR A 376 1.83 8.39 -25.57
N SER A 377 0.76 9.18 -25.69
CA SER A 377 0.83 10.63 -25.56
C SER A 377 1.18 10.98 -24.11
N ASP A 378 2.46 11.13 -23.79
CA ASP A 378 2.93 11.61 -22.48
C ASP A 378 2.82 13.15 -22.32
N ASP A 379 2.26 13.85 -23.31
CA ASP A 379 2.35 15.31 -23.46
C ASP A 379 1.25 16.16 -22.81
N ASN A 380 0.69 15.76 -21.67
CA ASN A 380 -0.16 16.68 -20.88
C ASN A 380 0.47 17.14 -19.55
N ALA A 381 1.77 16.92 -19.38
CA ALA A 381 2.52 17.40 -18.23
C ALA A 381 3.40 18.63 -18.55
N THR A 382 3.00 19.55 -19.45
CA THR A 382 3.54 20.92 -19.41
C THR A 382 2.66 21.93 -20.16
N THR A 383 2.32 23.02 -19.47
CA THR A 383 1.74 24.28 -19.98
C THR A 383 0.31 24.28 -20.55
N ALA A 384 -0.69 24.17 -19.67
CA ALA A 384 -1.96 24.87 -19.88
C ALA A 384 -2.04 26.06 -18.92
N ALA A 385 -1.54 27.22 -19.36
CA ALA A 385 -1.79 28.48 -18.66
C ALA A 385 -3.29 28.79 -18.71
N PRO A 386 -3.92 29.26 -17.61
CA PRO A 386 -5.33 29.57 -17.61
C PRO A 386 -5.62 30.77 -18.51
N ALA A 387 -6.50 30.58 -19.50
CA ALA A 387 -6.99 31.65 -20.36
C ALA A 387 -7.61 32.78 -19.51
N LYS A 388 -7.00 33.96 -19.57
CA LYS A 388 -7.54 35.20 -18.99
C LYS A 388 -8.95 35.45 -19.54
N LYS A 389 -9.97 35.35 -18.69
CA LYS A 389 -11.31 35.88 -18.97
C LYS A 389 -11.18 37.38 -19.31
N ARG A 390 -11.52 37.74 -20.55
CA ARG A 390 -11.74 39.12 -20.98
C ARG A 390 -12.86 39.73 -20.14
N SER A 391 -12.55 40.79 -19.40
CA SER A 391 -13.56 41.67 -18.80
C SER A 391 -14.39 42.30 -19.91
N ARG A 392 -15.70 42.04 -19.92
CA ARG A 392 -16.65 42.88 -20.66
C ARG A 392 -17.04 44.04 -19.74
N LYS A 393 -16.76 45.26 -20.21
CA LYS A 393 -17.34 46.50 -19.72
C LYS A 393 -18.87 46.45 -19.86
N ALA A 394 -19.57 46.84 -18.81
CA ALA A 394 -20.65 47.81 -18.82
C ALA A 394 -20.63 48.50 -17.45
#